data_AF-A0A7T8JZT8-F1
#
_entry.id   AF-A0A7T8JZT8-F1
#
_cell.length_a   1.000
_cell.length_b   1.000
_cell.length_c   1.000
_cell.angle_alpha   90.00
_cell.angle_beta   90.00
_cell.angle_gamma   90.00
#
_symmetry.space_group_name_H-M   'P 1'
#
loop_
_entity.id
_entity.type
_entity.pdbx_description
1 polymer ?
#
loop_
_entity_poly.entity_id
_entity_poly.type
_entity_poly.pdbx_seq_one_letter_code
_entity_poly.pdbx_strand_id
1 'polypeptide(L)'
;DSTDILFSHRSWSGKISVSELRRSNFLPTLRLLSEEEDINRITHYFSYEHFYVIYCKFWELDTDHDLFIDREDLSQHNDQAISSRMIDRIFSGTKEGKMSYTEFVWFLLAEEDKRSLPPSSIGKPTTSLLRSH
;
A
#
# COMPACT_ATOMS: atom_id res chain seq x y z
N ASP A 1 14.60 7.30 2.69
CA ASP A 1 13.57 6.71 1.81
C ASP A 1 12.18 7.08 2.30
N SER A 2 11.32 7.53 1.38
CA SER A 2 10.04 8.18 1.68
C SER A 2 8.92 7.27 2.13
N THR A 3 9.21 5.98 2.22
CA THR A 3 8.27 4.91 2.56
C THR A 3 8.28 4.57 4.06
N ASP A 4 9.12 5.25 4.86
CA ASP A 4 9.38 4.89 6.26
C ASP A 4 8.16 4.96 7.17
N ILE A 5 7.11 5.77 6.97
CA ILE A 5 5.89 5.68 7.82
C ILE A 5 4.98 4.53 7.42
N LEU A 6 4.87 4.23 6.14
CA LEU A 6 4.05 3.12 5.67
C LEU A 6 4.69 1.79 6.09
N PHE A 7 6.03 1.69 6.11
CA PHE A 7 6.76 0.51 6.60
C PHE A 7 7.12 0.53 8.10
N SER A 8 7.14 1.68 8.77
CA SER A 8 7.35 1.74 10.23
C SER A 8 6.12 1.40 11.05
N HIS A 9 5.03 1.00 10.38
CA HIS A 9 4.02 0.13 10.97
C HIS A 9 4.57 -1.29 11.19
N ARG A 10 5.68 -1.41 11.93
CA ARG A 10 6.38 -2.69 12.16
C ARG A 10 5.52 -3.70 12.91
N SER A 11 4.48 -3.23 13.60
CA SER A 11 3.59 -4.04 14.44
C SER A 11 2.37 -4.62 13.70
N TRP A 12 2.08 -4.22 12.45
CA TRP A 12 0.88 -4.61 11.67
C TRP A 12 -0.46 -4.48 12.45
N SER A 13 -0.47 -3.68 13.51
CA SER A 13 -1.54 -3.59 14.50
C SER A 13 -2.70 -2.65 14.13
N GLY A 14 -2.61 -1.96 12.98
CA GLY A 14 -3.51 -0.86 12.61
C GLY A 14 -3.46 0.37 13.53
N LYS A 15 -2.58 0.42 14.52
CA LYS A 15 -2.40 1.54 15.46
C LYS A 15 -0.97 2.08 15.42
N ILE A 16 -0.83 3.39 15.21
CA ILE A 16 0.48 4.07 15.29
C ILE A 16 0.72 4.48 16.74
N SER A 17 1.80 3.98 17.33
CA SER A 17 2.23 4.39 18.67
C SER A 17 2.97 5.73 18.64
N VAL A 18 2.99 6.43 19.78
CA VAL A 18 3.77 7.67 19.94
C VAL A 18 5.27 7.43 19.67
N SER A 19 5.77 6.24 20.01
CA SER A 19 7.17 5.88 19.76
C SER A 19 7.48 5.69 18.29
N GLU A 20 6.57 5.09 17.51
CA GLU A 20 6.69 4.98 16.05
C GLU A 20 6.61 6.35 15.39
N LEU A 21 5.65 7.19 15.80
CA LEU A 21 5.49 8.55 15.29
C LEU A 21 6.73 9.43 15.55
N ARG A 22 7.36 9.30 16.72
CA ARG A 22 8.57 10.05 17.08
C ARG A 22 9.82 9.60 16.32
N ARG A 23 9.87 8.35 15.89
CA ARG A 23 11.01 7.78 15.16
C ARG A 23 10.91 7.98 13.66
N SER A 24 9.73 8.27 13.13
CA SER A 24 9.54 8.58 11.73
C SER A 24 9.83 10.05 11.44
N ASN A 25 9.95 10.38 10.15
CA ASN A 25 10.07 11.76 9.68
C ASN A 25 8.70 12.46 9.52
N PHE A 26 7.60 11.92 10.07
CA PHE A 26 6.25 12.47 9.89
C PHE A 26 6.14 13.93 10.31
N LEU A 27 6.52 14.22 11.56
CA LEU A 27 6.34 15.55 12.16
C LEU A 27 7.21 16.61 11.45
N PRO A 28 8.48 16.34 11.10
CA PRO A 28 9.24 17.20 10.20
C PRO A 28 8.54 17.44 8.86
N THR A 29 8.03 16.39 8.20
CA THR A 29 7.32 16.53 6.91
C THR A 29 6.03 17.35 7.06
N LEU A 30 5.26 17.15 8.14
CA LEU A 30 4.04 17.90 8.41
C LEU A 30 4.33 19.39 8.63
N ARG A 31 5.47 19.70 9.27
CA ARG A 31 5.92 21.09 9.41
C ARG A 31 6.27 21.70 8.06
N LEU A 32 7.02 21.00 7.22
CA LEU A 32 7.34 21.46 5.86
C LEU A 32 6.08 21.71 5.04
N LEU A 33 5.07 20.84 5.17
CA LEU A 33 3.78 21.01 4.49
C LEU A 33 3.06 22.31 4.89
N SER A 34 3.26 22.81 6.11
CA SER A 34 2.66 24.08 6.53
C SER A 34 3.40 25.33 6.01
N GLU A 35 4.63 25.16 5.54
CA GLU A 35 5.52 26.23 5.07
C GLU A 35 5.59 26.28 3.53
N GLU A 36 5.45 25.13 2.85
CA GLU A 36 5.52 25.01 1.38
C GLU A 36 4.14 25.12 0.72
N GLU A 37 3.99 26.07 -0.23
CA GLU A 37 2.74 26.27 -0.98
C GLU A 37 2.55 25.28 -2.14
N ASP A 38 3.64 24.72 -2.68
CA ASP A 38 3.59 23.71 -3.74
C ASP A 38 3.71 22.29 -3.15
N ILE A 39 2.57 21.62 -3.04
CA ILE A 39 2.46 20.26 -2.49
C ILE A 39 3.34 19.24 -3.23
N ASN A 40 3.68 19.49 -4.51
CA ASN A 40 4.52 18.59 -5.29
C ASN A 40 6.00 18.62 -4.85
N ARG A 41 6.42 19.67 -4.12
CA ARG A 41 7.74 19.72 -3.47
C ARG A 41 7.84 18.77 -2.27
N ILE A 42 6.70 18.39 -1.68
CA ILE A 42 6.62 17.47 -0.55
C ILE A 42 6.49 16.03 -1.08
N THR A 43 7.63 15.37 -1.29
CA THR A 43 7.69 14.00 -1.85
C THR A 43 7.31 12.91 -0.84
N HIS A 44 7.24 13.26 0.45
CA HIS A 44 6.93 12.34 1.54
C HIS A 44 5.45 12.44 1.93
N TYR A 45 4.72 11.32 1.86
CA TYR A 45 3.32 11.14 2.30
C TYR A 45 2.24 11.93 1.54
N PHE A 46 2.53 13.17 1.18
CA PHE A 46 1.54 14.13 0.67
C PHE A 46 1.71 14.46 -0.82
N SER A 47 2.66 13.83 -1.51
CA SER A 47 2.88 14.06 -2.94
C SER A 47 1.63 13.72 -3.75
N TYR A 48 1.08 14.74 -4.40
CA TYR A 48 -0.08 14.57 -5.28
C TYR A 48 0.28 13.77 -6.55
N GLU A 49 1.49 13.95 -7.09
CA GLU A 49 1.98 13.17 -8.22
C GLU A 49 2.01 11.67 -7.90
N HIS A 50 2.53 11.28 -6.73
CA HIS A 50 2.50 9.87 -6.30
C HIS A 50 1.07 9.34 -6.16
N PHE A 51 0.18 10.11 -5.53
CA PHE A 51 -1.22 9.74 -5.42
C PHE A 51 -1.87 9.53 -6.80
N TYR A 52 -1.64 10.45 -7.74
CA TYR A 52 -2.23 10.41 -9.06
C TYR A 52 -1.74 9.20 -9.87
N VAL A 53 -0.45 8.88 -9.83
CA VAL A 53 0.10 7.69 -10.50
C VAL A 53 -0.53 6.40 -9.95
N ILE A 54 -0.64 6.27 -8.62
CA ILE A 54 -1.27 5.11 -7.99
C ILE A 54 -2.75 5.02 -8.38
N TYR A 55 -3.45 6.15 -8.36
CA TYR A 55 -4.86 6.22 -8.74
C TYR A 55 -5.09 5.86 -10.21
N CYS A 56 -4.28 6.36 -11.15
CA CYS A 56 -4.38 5.99 -12.56
C CYS A 56 -4.23 4.48 -12.76
N LYS A 57 -3.23 3.85 -12.11
CA LYS A 57 -3.04 2.40 -12.19
C LYS A 57 -4.23 1.62 -11.63
N PHE A 58 -4.83 2.10 -10.54
CA PHE A 58 -6.03 1.48 -9.99
C PHE A 58 -7.21 1.62 -10.96
N TRP A 59 -7.44 2.83 -11.47
CA TRP A 59 -8.54 3.16 -12.36
C TRP A 59 -8.46 2.41 -13.71
N GLU A 60 -7.26 2.12 -14.20
CA GLU A 60 -7.06 1.28 -15.39
C GLU A 60 -7.53 -0.16 -15.19
N LEU A 61 -7.57 -0.65 -13.94
CA LEU A 61 -7.98 -2.02 -13.60
C LEU A 61 -9.47 -2.09 -13.20
N ASP A 62 -9.96 -1.11 -12.42
CA ASP A 62 -11.35 -1.01 -11.96
C ASP A 62 -12.27 -0.48 -13.08
N THR A 63 -12.57 -1.34 -14.05
CA THR A 63 -13.36 -0.95 -15.24
C THR A 63 -14.85 -0.73 -14.95
N ASP A 64 -15.40 -1.42 -13.95
CA ASP A 64 -16.80 -1.30 -13.54
C ASP A 64 -17.01 -0.22 -12.46
N HIS A 65 -15.93 0.42 -12.01
CA HIS A 65 -15.92 1.56 -11.10
C HIS A 65 -16.57 1.23 -9.74
N ASP A 66 -16.39 -0.01 -9.27
CA ASP A 66 -16.94 -0.46 -7.99
C ASP A 66 -16.01 -0.18 -6.80
N LEU A 67 -14.83 0.40 -7.07
CA LEU A 67 -13.74 0.67 -6.12
C LEU A 67 -13.09 -0.58 -5.52
N PHE A 68 -13.26 -1.71 -6.20
CA PHE A 68 -12.58 -2.96 -5.93
C PHE A 68 -11.86 -3.47 -7.19
N ILE A 69 -10.88 -4.33 -6.97
CA ILE A 69 -10.16 -5.07 -8.01
C ILE A 69 -10.36 -6.54 -7.71
N ASP A 70 -10.84 -7.30 -8.68
CA ASP A 70 -10.92 -8.76 -8.58
C ASP A 70 -9.66 -9.45 -9.15
N ARG A 71 -9.71 -10.79 -9.24
CA ARG A 71 -8.57 -11.58 -9.72
C ARG A 71 -8.32 -11.37 -11.20
N GLU A 72 -9.40 -11.25 -11.96
CA GLU A 72 -9.40 -11.04 -13.39
C GLU A 72 -8.85 -9.64 -13.71
N ASP A 73 -9.26 -8.62 -12.97
CA ASP A 73 -8.73 -7.25 -13.08
C ASP A 73 -7.23 -7.23 -12.79
N LEU A 74 -6.80 -7.77 -11.64
CA LEU A 74 -5.38 -7.79 -11.27
C LEU A 74 -4.52 -8.62 -12.23
N SER A 75 -5.11 -9.59 -12.94
CA SER A 75 -4.39 -10.37 -13.96
C SER A 75 -3.95 -9.55 -15.16
N GLN A 76 -4.59 -8.41 -15.42
CA GLN A 76 -4.24 -7.49 -16.49
C GLN A 76 -3.16 -6.48 -16.08
N HIS A 77 -2.78 -6.44 -14.79
CA HIS A 77 -1.75 -5.51 -14.29
C HIS A 77 -0.40 -5.71 -14.99
N ASN A 78 0.15 -4.61 -15.51
CA ASN A 78 1.50 -4.52 -16.08
C ASN A 78 1.80 -5.65 -17.10
N ASP A 79 0.97 -5.78 -18.14
CA ASP A 79 1.08 -6.83 -19.19
C ASP A 79 1.11 -8.27 -18.64
N GLN A 80 0.30 -8.55 -17.62
CA GLN A 80 0.25 -9.86 -16.94
C GLN A 80 1.58 -10.25 -16.27
N ALA A 81 2.39 -9.28 -15.84
CA ALA A 81 3.66 -9.55 -15.16
C ALA A 81 3.51 -10.35 -13.85
N ILE A 82 2.32 -10.35 -13.25
CA ILE A 82 2.03 -11.11 -12.04
C ILE A 82 1.53 -12.51 -12.42
N SER A 83 2.27 -13.55 -12.04
CA SER A 83 1.84 -14.93 -12.24
C SER A 83 0.50 -15.22 -11.53
N SER A 84 -0.37 -16.02 -12.14
CA SER A 84 -1.64 -16.47 -11.56
C SER A 84 -1.50 -17.04 -10.13
N ARG A 85 -0.43 -17.80 -9.86
CA ARG A 85 -0.15 -18.34 -8.52
C ARG A 85 0.09 -17.26 -7.46
N MET A 86 0.63 -16.10 -7.85
CA MET A 86 0.84 -14.99 -6.94
C MET A 86 -0.47 -14.24 -6.69
N ILE A 87 -1.27 -14.03 -7.75
CA ILE A 87 -2.63 -13.50 -7.63
C ILE A 87 -3.44 -14.35 -6.67
N ASP A 88 -3.40 -15.68 -6.81
CA ASP A 88 -4.08 -16.60 -5.90
C ASP A 88 -3.66 -16.43 -4.44
N ARG A 89 -2.37 -16.19 -4.20
CA ARG A 89 -1.84 -15.96 -2.85
C ARG A 89 -2.32 -14.63 -2.29
N ILE A 90 -2.32 -13.56 -3.08
CA ILE A 90 -2.80 -12.23 -2.69
C ILE A 90 -4.26 -12.32 -2.25
N PHE A 91 -5.11 -12.92 -3.08
CA PHE A 91 -6.54 -13.04 -2.80
C PHE A 91 -6.91 -14.21 -1.88
N SER A 92 -5.95 -15.03 -1.43
CA SER A 92 -6.22 -16.07 -0.42
C SER A 92 -6.49 -15.49 0.97
N GLY A 93 -6.03 -14.25 1.22
CA GLY A 93 -6.21 -13.54 2.48
C GLY A 93 -7.38 -12.54 2.48
N THR A 94 -8.03 -12.29 1.34
CA THR A 94 -9.14 -11.34 1.24
C THR A 94 -10.46 -12.07 1.51
N LYS A 95 -11.35 -11.43 2.28
CA LYS A 95 -12.60 -12.08 2.74
C LYS A 95 -13.62 -12.32 1.63
N GLU A 96 -13.49 -11.62 0.51
CA GLU A 96 -14.50 -11.61 -0.57
C GLU A 96 -13.90 -11.84 -1.96
N GLY A 97 -12.62 -12.22 -2.04
CA GLY A 97 -11.94 -12.38 -3.34
C GLY A 97 -11.75 -11.07 -4.11
N LYS A 98 -12.06 -9.93 -3.47
CA LYS A 98 -11.86 -8.57 -3.97
C LYS A 98 -10.82 -7.84 -3.14
N MET A 99 -10.13 -6.89 -3.76
CA MET A 99 -9.12 -6.03 -3.17
C MET A 99 -9.63 -4.59 -3.22
N SER A 100 -9.69 -3.93 -2.08
CA SER A 100 -10.03 -2.50 -2.01
C SER A 100 -8.90 -1.59 -2.51
N TYR A 101 -9.20 -0.34 -2.84
CA TYR A 101 -8.18 0.67 -3.16
C TYR A 101 -7.06 0.76 -2.11
N THR A 102 -7.40 0.69 -0.81
CA THR A 102 -6.39 0.72 0.26
C THR A 102 -5.45 -0.49 0.20
N GLU A 103 -5.98 -1.69 -0.04
CA GLU A 103 -5.17 -2.91 -0.19
C GLU A 103 -4.32 -2.86 -1.47
N PHE A 104 -4.84 -2.27 -2.55
CA PHE A 104 -4.09 -2.05 -3.79
C PHE A 104 -2.91 -1.10 -3.61
N VAL A 105 -3.09 0.01 -2.87
CA VAL A 105 -2.00 0.93 -2.53
C VAL A 105 -0.87 0.17 -1.81
N TRP A 106 -1.20 -0.66 -0.82
CA TRP A 106 -0.22 -1.49 -0.12
C TRP A 106 0.47 -2.51 -1.04
N PHE A 107 -0.29 -3.14 -1.93
CA PHE A 107 0.24 -4.06 -2.92
C PHE A 107 1.26 -3.37 -3.85
N LEU A 108 0.91 -2.22 -4.41
CA LEU A 108 1.73 -1.49 -5.36
C LEU A 108 3.00 -0.95 -4.70
N LEU A 109 2.91 -0.43 -3.47
CA LEU A 109 4.07 0.00 -2.70
C LEU A 109 5.02 -1.16 -2.41
N ALA A 110 4.50 -2.34 -2.06
CA ALA A 110 5.31 -3.54 -1.87
C ALA A 110 5.92 -4.07 -3.17
N GLU A 111 5.28 -3.82 -4.31
CA GLU A 111 5.81 -4.17 -5.64
C GLU A 111 7.01 -3.30 -6.02
N GLU A 112 6.91 -1.98 -5.82
CA GLU A 112 7.97 -1.02 -6.15
C GLU A 112 9.18 -1.13 -5.19
N ASP A 113 8.95 -1.49 -3.92
CA ASP A 113 9.98 -1.57 -2.88
C ASP A 113 10.62 -2.99 -2.72
N LYS A 114 10.50 -3.87 -3.73
CA LYS A 114 11.16 -5.21 -3.75
C LYS A 114 12.70 -5.16 -3.63
N ARG A 115 13.32 -3.98 -3.59
CA ARG A 115 14.77 -3.79 -3.41
C ARG A 115 15.18 -3.55 -1.95
N SER A 116 14.26 -3.27 -1.02
CA SER A 116 14.60 -2.96 0.39
C SER A 116 14.02 -3.92 1.44
N LEU A 117 13.09 -4.82 1.08
CA LEU A 117 12.49 -5.75 2.04
C LEU A 117 13.34 -7.02 2.25
N PRO A 118 13.68 -7.40 3.50
CA PRO A 118 14.25 -8.72 3.77
C PRO A 118 13.24 -9.82 3.43
N PRO A 119 13.68 -10.97 2.89
CA PRO A 119 12.84 -12.02 2.30
C PRO A 119 11.83 -12.72 3.25
N SER A 120 11.75 -12.30 4.52
CA SER A 120 10.87 -12.88 5.54
C SER A 120 9.41 -12.41 5.49
N SER A 121 9.07 -11.42 4.67
CA SER A 121 7.72 -10.79 4.66
C SER A 121 6.82 -11.21 3.50
N ILE A 122 7.31 -12.01 2.54
CA ILE A 122 6.58 -12.40 1.32
C ILE A 122 5.63 -13.60 1.55
N GLY A 123 5.44 -14.05 2.80
CA GLY A 123 4.78 -15.34 3.05
C GLY A 123 3.98 -15.49 4.33
N LYS A 124 3.48 -14.41 4.95
CA LYS A 124 2.52 -14.58 6.07
C LYS A 124 1.10 -14.29 5.59
N PRO A 125 0.25 -15.32 5.43
CA PRO A 125 -1.19 -15.14 5.28
C PRO A 125 -1.70 -14.49 6.56
N THR A 126 -2.45 -13.39 6.44
CA THR A 126 -3.01 -12.65 7.57
C THR A 126 -4.24 -13.36 8.13
N THR A 127 -4.04 -14.54 8.72
CA THR A 127 -5.03 -15.24 9.56
C THR A 127 -4.68 -15.07 11.04
N SER A 128 -4.89 -13.89 11.63
CA SER A 128 -4.79 -13.77 13.11
C SER A 128 -5.56 -12.63 13.78
N LEU A 129 -6.61 -12.07 13.17
CA LEU A 129 -7.47 -11.08 13.85
C LEU A 129 -8.98 -11.41 13.85
N LEU A 130 -9.32 -12.70 13.85
CA LEU A 130 -10.68 -13.19 14.15
C LEU A 130 -10.73 -14.14 15.36
N ARG A 131 -9.94 -13.87 16.41
CA ARG A 131 -10.18 -14.52 17.71
C ARG A 131 -10.04 -13.53 18.87
N SER A 132 -11.13 -13.44 19.64
CA SER A 132 -11.33 -12.82 20.96
C SER A 132 -11.07 -11.30 21.01
N HIS A 133 -12.03 -10.42 21.27
CA HIS A 133 -13.24 -10.45 22.09
C HIS A 133 -14.36 -9.61 21.46
#